data_AF-A0A1W1VFG4-F1
#
_entry.id   AF-A0A1W1VFG4-F1
#
_cell.length_a   1.000
_cell.length_b   1.000
_cell.length_c   1.000
_cell.angle_alpha   90.00
_cell.angle_beta   90.00
_cell.angle_gamma   90.00
#
_symmetry.space_group_name_H-M   'P 1'
#
loop_
_entity.id
_entity.type
_entity.pdbx_description
1 polymer ?
#
loop_
_entity_poly.entity_id
_entity_poly.type
_entity_poly.pdbx_seq_one_letter_code
_entity_poly.pdbx_strand_id
1 'polypeptide(L)'
;MIAITGATGHLGQLTTAALLKRGVPAAEIAALVRDPAKAEAFSAQGVQVRQADYTQPQTLDAALQGVERLLLVSSNDFTDRVGQHRNVVEAAVRAGVKLLAYTSLLRADTSGLGLAADHKATEEIVRASGLPFVFLRNGWYLENYNVPQAVQFGAVAGSAGEGRVSAASRADYAEAAAVVLAEPGHESKVYELGGDQAFTLAELAAEVQAQSGCPVTYQHLPQDAYAGMLRSVGVPGVVADMLADSDVQLERGELHTNSHDLSRLIGRPTTPLAEGVRAALS
;
A
#
# COMPACT_ATOMS: atom_id res chain seq x y z
N MET A 1 9.53 11.76 -17.54
CA MET A 1 10.03 11.51 -16.16
C MET A 1 8.95 10.92 -15.27
N ILE A 2 9.28 9.92 -14.46
CA ILE A 2 8.39 9.28 -13.48
C ILE A 2 8.74 9.77 -12.08
N ALA A 3 7.75 10.18 -11.29
CA ALA A 3 7.96 10.58 -9.90
C ALA A 3 7.13 9.71 -8.93
N ILE A 4 7.69 9.45 -7.75
CA ILE A 4 7.05 8.64 -6.70
C ILE A 4 7.04 9.44 -5.42
N THR A 5 5.86 9.72 -4.87
CA THR A 5 5.74 10.26 -3.52
C THR A 5 5.88 9.19 -2.46
N GLY A 6 6.19 9.57 -1.23
CA GLY A 6 6.41 8.60 -0.16
C GLY A 6 7.53 7.60 -0.50
N ALA A 7 8.49 8.00 -1.33
CA ALA A 7 9.48 7.09 -1.92
C ALA A 7 10.34 6.37 -0.87
N THR A 8 10.55 6.96 0.31
CA THR A 8 11.29 6.33 1.41
C THR A 8 10.46 5.34 2.23
N GLY A 9 9.14 5.26 2.02
CA GLY A 9 8.31 4.21 2.62
C GLY A 9 8.48 2.87 1.91
N HIS A 10 8.09 1.77 2.57
CA HIS A 10 8.31 0.40 2.06
C HIS A 10 7.79 0.21 0.62
N LEU A 11 6.56 0.63 0.32
CA LEU A 11 5.99 0.51 -1.02
C LEU A 11 6.73 1.37 -2.05
N GLY A 12 7.09 2.61 -1.69
CA GLY A 12 7.79 3.54 -2.58
C GLY A 12 9.20 3.06 -2.94
N GLN A 13 9.92 2.50 -1.98
CA GLN A 13 11.24 1.89 -2.19
C GLN A 13 11.15 0.71 -3.16
N LEU A 14 10.21 -0.20 -2.91
CA LEU A 14 9.97 -1.36 -3.76
C LEU A 14 9.53 -0.95 -5.17
N THR A 15 8.69 0.10 -5.30
CA THR A 15 8.24 0.59 -6.61
C THR A 15 9.41 1.18 -7.40
N THR A 16 10.29 1.92 -6.74
CA THR A 16 11.49 2.48 -7.36
C THR A 16 12.42 1.36 -7.84
N ALA A 17 12.64 0.34 -7.01
CA ALA A 17 13.44 -0.82 -7.38
C ALA A 17 12.83 -1.60 -8.55
N ALA A 18 11.49 -1.76 -8.58
CA ALA A 18 10.78 -2.40 -9.67
C ALA A 18 10.94 -1.61 -10.99
N LEU A 19 10.82 -0.28 -10.98
CA LEU A 19 11.04 0.55 -12.18
C LEU A 19 12.47 0.39 -12.72
N LEU A 20 13.48 0.43 -11.85
CA LEU A 20 14.88 0.24 -12.24
C LEU A 20 15.10 -1.14 -12.85
N LYS A 21 14.54 -2.20 -12.24
CA LYS A 21 14.61 -3.57 -12.77
C LYS A 21 13.95 -3.70 -14.15
N ARG A 22 12.92 -2.90 -14.42
CA ARG A 22 12.22 -2.84 -15.71
C ARG A 22 12.95 -2.00 -16.77
N GLY A 23 14.13 -1.48 -16.45
CA GLY A 23 14.98 -0.75 -17.38
C GLY A 23 14.65 0.73 -17.51
N VAL A 24 13.79 1.29 -16.64
CA VAL A 24 13.62 2.75 -16.57
C VAL A 24 14.95 3.36 -16.11
N PRO A 25 15.56 4.27 -16.88
CA PRO A 25 16.83 4.89 -16.48
C PRO A 25 16.67 5.61 -15.14
N ALA A 26 17.61 5.41 -14.21
CA ALA A 26 17.54 6.02 -12.87
C ALA A 26 17.38 7.56 -12.93
N ALA A 27 18.05 8.20 -13.89
CA ALA A 27 17.96 9.64 -14.13
C ALA A 27 16.56 10.12 -14.55
N GLU A 28 15.67 9.22 -15.01
CA GLU A 28 14.27 9.51 -15.36
C GLU A 28 13.30 9.23 -14.21
N ILE A 29 13.80 8.80 -13.05
CA ILE A 29 13.02 8.56 -11.84
C ILE A 29 13.30 9.66 -10.82
N ALA A 30 12.24 10.22 -10.23
CA ALA A 30 12.31 11.16 -9.13
C ALA A 30 11.66 10.58 -7.86
N ALA A 31 12.48 10.32 -6.84
CA ALA A 31 12.02 10.00 -5.49
C ALA A 31 11.63 11.29 -4.77
N LEU A 32 10.33 11.49 -4.55
CA LEU A 32 9.79 12.64 -3.85
C LEU A 32 9.67 12.30 -2.35
N VAL A 33 10.43 13.01 -1.53
CA VAL A 33 10.64 12.68 -0.12
C VAL A 33 10.48 13.90 0.76
N ARG A 34 9.95 13.72 1.98
CA ARG A 34 9.83 14.83 2.94
C ARG A 34 11.19 15.34 3.42
N ASP A 35 12.13 14.42 3.62
CA ASP A 35 13.47 14.67 4.15
C ASP A 35 14.52 14.07 3.21
N PRO A 36 15.17 14.88 2.36
CA PRO A 36 16.20 14.41 1.41
C PRO A 36 17.39 13.71 2.07
N ALA A 37 17.72 14.01 3.34
CA ALA A 37 18.83 13.36 4.03
C ALA A 37 18.58 11.86 4.26
N LYS A 38 17.32 11.42 4.25
CA LYS A 38 16.94 10.00 4.39
C LYS A 38 16.89 9.25 3.05
N ALA A 39 17.29 9.89 1.96
CA ALA A 39 17.16 9.39 0.60
C ALA A 39 18.50 9.20 -0.12
N GLU A 40 19.62 9.18 0.60
CA GLU A 40 20.98 9.01 0.03
C GLU A 40 21.12 7.75 -0.83
N ALA A 41 20.45 6.65 -0.43
CA ALA A 41 20.43 5.40 -1.18
C ALA A 41 19.84 5.54 -2.61
N PHE A 42 18.91 6.48 -2.82
CA PHE A 42 18.37 6.78 -4.15
C PHE A 42 19.39 7.53 -5.01
N SER A 43 20.01 8.56 -4.45
CA SER A 43 21.07 9.32 -5.13
C SER A 43 22.24 8.42 -5.55
N ALA A 44 22.63 7.46 -4.69
CA ALA A 44 23.68 6.48 -4.99
C ALA A 44 23.33 5.55 -6.16
N GLN A 45 22.05 5.37 -6.46
CA GLN A 45 21.55 4.61 -7.62
C GLN A 45 21.34 5.49 -8.86
N GLY A 46 21.63 6.78 -8.78
CA GLY A 46 21.39 7.75 -9.86
C GLY A 46 19.94 8.23 -9.98
N VAL A 47 19.08 7.91 -8.99
CA VAL A 47 17.70 8.40 -8.91
C VAL A 47 17.70 9.84 -8.41
N GLN A 48 16.88 10.71 -9.01
CA GLN A 48 16.77 12.09 -8.56
C GLN A 48 16.01 12.14 -7.23
N VAL A 49 16.54 12.85 -6.24
CA VAL A 49 15.85 13.09 -4.97
C VAL A 49 15.32 14.52 -4.96
N ARG A 50 14.03 14.69 -4.70
CA ARG A 50 13.39 16.02 -4.60
C ARG A 50 12.61 16.11 -3.31
N GLN A 51 12.75 17.25 -2.63
CA GLN A 51 11.97 17.51 -1.42
C GLN A 51 10.50 17.75 -1.79
N ALA A 52 9.61 16.99 -1.17
CA ALA A 52 8.17 17.11 -1.33
C ALA A 52 7.48 16.77 0.00
N ASP A 53 6.80 17.75 0.56
CA ASP A 53 6.01 17.61 1.79
C ASP A 53 4.56 17.96 1.47
N TYR A 54 3.66 17.00 1.71
CA TYR A 54 2.23 17.15 1.42
C TYR A 54 1.57 18.28 2.22
N THR A 55 2.18 18.69 3.34
CA THR A 55 1.70 19.79 4.18
C THR A 55 2.24 21.15 3.74
N GLN A 56 3.18 21.17 2.79
CA GLN A 56 3.86 22.37 2.30
C GLN A 56 3.73 22.47 0.77
N PRO A 57 2.59 22.97 0.24
CA PRO A 57 2.30 23.01 -1.19
C PRO A 57 3.42 23.59 -2.07
N GLN A 58 4.16 24.59 -1.57
CA GLN A 58 5.29 25.21 -2.26
C GLN A 58 6.43 24.23 -2.59
N THR A 59 6.61 23.18 -1.77
CA THR A 59 7.61 22.14 -2.03
C THR A 59 7.18 21.22 -3.17
N LEU A 60 5.87 21.02 -3.36
CA LEU A 60 5.30 20.12 -4.36
C LEU A 60 5.46 20.69 -5.77
N ASP A 61 5.28 22.01 -5.94
CA ASP A 61 5.41 22.67 -7.25
C ASP A 61 6.82 22.52 -7.84
N ALA A 62 7.85 22.73 -7.02
CA ALA A 62 9.25 22.54 -7.43
C ALA A 62 9.56 21.05 -7.69
N ALA A 63 9.05 20.16 -6.84
CA ALA A 63 9.26 18.73 -6.95
C ALA A 63 8.68 18.12 -8.23
N LEU A 64 7.54 18.65 -8.71
CA LEU A 64 6.80 18.12 -9.85
C LEU A 64 7.19 18.73 -11.21
N GLN A 65 8.13 19.67 -11.26
CA GLN A 65 8.62 20.22 -12.53
C GLN A 65 9.15 19.13 -13.47
N GLY A 66 8.63 19.09 -14.70
CA GLY A 66 9.01 18.11 -15.73
C GLY A 66 8.54 16.68 -15.48
N VAL A 67 7.71 16.44 -14.45
CA VAL A 67 7.13 15.12 -14.18
C VAL A 67 5.99 14.85 -15.16
N GLU A 68 6.04 13.70 -15.82
CA GLU A 68 5.01 13.26 -16.75
C GLU A 68 4.08 12.22 -16.12
N ARG A 69 4.62 11.33 -15.29
CA ARG A 69 3.84 10.29 -14.60
C ARG A 69 4.15 10.33 -13.12
N LEU A 70 3.11 10.41 -12.29
CA LEU A 70 3.22 10.55 -10.84
C LEU A 70 2.54 9.37 -10.17
N LEU A 71 3.26 8.68 -9.28
CA LEU A 71 2.65 7.84 -8.27
C LEU A 71 2.42 8.66 -7.00
N LEU A 72 1.16 8.88 -6.67
CA LEU A 72 0.71 9.33 -5.37
C LEU A 72 0.56 8.11 -4.45
N VAL A 73 1.59 7.85 -3.64
CA VAL A 73 1.48 6.92 -2.51
C VAL A 73 0.69 7.62 -1.39
N SER A 74 -0.38 6.97 -0.93
CA SER A 74 -1.25 7.52 0.10
C SER A 74 -0.49 7.83 1.38
N SER A 75 -0.78 8.98 1.99
CA SER A 75 -0.23 9.40 3.27
C SER A 75 -0.62 8.42 4.39
N ASN A 76 0.22 8.30 5.42
CA ASN A 76 -0.11 7.59 6.65
C ASN A 76 -0.72 8.51 7.73
N ASP A 77 -1.05 9.75 7.35
CA ASP A 77 -1.72 10.68 8.24
C ASP A 77 -3.18 10.24 8.48
N PHE A 78 -3.63 10.35 9.74
CA PHE A 78 -4.99 10.01 10.16
C PHE A 78 -5.81 11.26 10.54
N THR A 79 -5.23 12.45 10.39
CA THR A 79 -5.84 13.74 10.76
C THR A 79 -6.24 14.56 9.53
N ASP A 80 -5.37 14.63 8.51
CA ASP A 80 -5.65 15.40 7.29
C ASP A 80 -5.10 14.71 6.02
N ARG A 81 -5.43 13.44 5.86
CA ARG A 81 -5.04 12.67 4.67
C ARG A 81 -5.57 13.29 3.38
N VAL A 82 -6.84 13.68 3.38
CA VAL A 82 -7.53 14.22 2.20
C VAL A 82 -6.96 15.58 1.80
N GLY A 83 -6.70 16.49 2.75
CA GLY A 83 -6.07 17.79 2.47
C GLY A 83 -4.65 17.63 1.92
N GLN A 84 -3.86 16.73 2.51
CA GLN A 84 -2.54 16.38 2.00
C GLN A 84 -2.57 15.87 0.56
N HIS A 85 -3.48 14.95 0.24
CA HIS A 85 -3.63 14.43 -1.13
C HIS A 85 -4.09 15.51 -2.11
N ARG A 86 -5.02 16.38 -1.69
CA ARG A 86 -5.48 17.52 -2.50
C ARG A 86 -4.31 18.41 -2.93
N ASN A 87 -3.41 18.74 -2.01
CA ASN A 87 -2.23 19.56 -2.31
C ASN A 87 -1.37 18.93 -3.41
N VAL A 88 -1.18 17.61 -3.37
CA VAL A 88 -0.40 16.88 -4.39
C VAL A 88 -1.13 16.86 -5.74
N VAL A 89 -2.44 16.60 -5.74
CA VAL A 89 -3.24 16.59 -6.98
C VAL A 89 -3.24 17.96 -7.64
N GLU A 90 -3.43 19.04 -6.88
CA GLU A 90 -3.40 20.40 -7.42
C GLU A 90 -2.02 20.79 -7.95
N ALA A 91 -0.95 20.39 -7.27
CA ALA A 91 0.42 20.59 -7.77
C ALA A 91 0.68 19.79 -9.06
N ALA A 92 0.16 18.57 -9.16
CA ALA A 92 0.24 17.75 -10.38
C ALA A 92 -0.51 18.39 -11.56
N VAL A 93 -1.69 18.99 -11.31
CA VAL A 93 -2.43 19.80 -12.30
C VAL A 93 -1.57 20.97 -12.79
N ARG A 94 -1.02 21.77 -11.87
CA ARG A 94 -0.19 22.93 -12.23
C ARG A 94 1.07 22.54 -13.00
N ALA A 95 1.70 21.42 -12.63
CA ALA A 95 2.89 20.89 -13.30
C ALA A 95 2.57 20.24 -14.66
N GLY A 96 1.29 20.03 -14.99
CA GLY A 96 0.87 19.44 -16.26
C GLY A 96 1.19 17.95 -16.38
N VAL A 97 1.18 17.22 -15.25
CA VAL A 97 1.36 15.75 -15.19
C VAL A 97 0.39 15.08 -16.18
N LYS A 98 0.89 14.06 -16.88
CA LYS A 98 0.15 13.34 -17.94
C LYS A 98 -0.52 12.07 -17.44
N LEU A 99 -0.08 11.51 -16.32
CA LEU A 99 -0.73 10.38 -15.64
C LEU A 99 -0.52 10.48 -14.13
N LEU A 100 -1.61 10.41 -13.35
CA LEU A 100 -1.58 10.26 -11.90
C LEU A 100 -2.05 8.85 -11.51
N ALA A 101 -1.13 8.01 -11.04
CA ALA A 101 -1.45 6.76 -10.38
C ALA A 101 -1.62 7.00 -8.89
N TYR A 102 -2.70 6.49 -8.30
CA TYR A 102 -2.98 6.64 -6.86
C TYR A 102 -3.16 5.28 -6.19
N THR A 103 -2.44 5.05 -5.09
CA THR A 103 -2.62 3.88 -4.22
C THR A 103 -3.86 4.07 -3.36
N SER A 104 -4.99 3.63 -3.89
CA SER A 104 -6.28 3.64 -3.21
C SER A 104 -6.47 2.36 -2.38
N LEU A 105 -7.70 2.13 -1.93
CA LEU A 105 -8.12 0.97 -1.14
C LEU A 105 -9.07 0.09 -1.94
N LEU A 106 -8.95 -1.23 -1.77
CA LEU A 106 -9.86 -2.23 -2.34
C LEU A 106 -11.33 -1.83 -2.12
N ARG A 107 -12.12 -1.81 -3.20
CA ARG A 107 -13.53 -1.41 -3.23
C ARG A 107 -13.82 -0.07 -2.53
N ALA A 108 -12.94 0.93 -2.67
CA ALA A 108 -13.04 2.21 -1.95
C ALA A 108 -14.45 2.86 -1.94
N ASP A 109 -15.25 2.66 -3.00
CA ASP A 109 -16.62 3.22 -3.08
C ASP A 109 -17.61 2.60 -2.09
N THR A 110 -17.42 1.31 -1.77
CA THR A 110 -18.37 0.48 -1.01
C THR A 110 -17.75 -0.15 0.24
N SER A 111 -16.44 -0.01 0.44
CA SER A 111 -15.73 -0.68 1.52
C SER A 111 -16.19 -0.21 2.90
N GLY A 112 -16.42 -1.15 3.80
CA GLY A 112 -16.77 -0.89 5.20
C GLY A 112 -15.61 -0.43 6.08
N LEU A 113 -14.36 -0.44 5.58
CA LEU A 113 -13.18 -0.05 6.35
C LEU A 113 -13.21 1.43 6.73
N GLY A 114 -12.79 1.77 7.94
CA GLY A 114 -12.67 3.16 8.39
C GLY A 114 -11.77 4.03 7.49
N LEU A 115 -10.82 3.43 6.78
CA LEU A 115 -9.94 4.12 5.82
C LEU A 115 -10.62 4.44 4.47
N ALA A 116 -11.72 3.76 4.13
CA ALA A 116 -12.34 3.85 2.80
C ALA A 116 -12.82 5.27 2.48
N ALA A 117 -13.32 6.01 3.47
CA ALA A 117 -13.83 7.36 3.29
C ALA A 117 -12.75 8.32 2.73
N ASP A 118 -11.54 8.29 3.30
CA ASP A 118 -10.45 9.16 2.84
C ASP A 118 -9.96 8.79 1.45
N HIS A 119 -9.87 7.49 1.16
CA HIS A 119 -9.47 6.99 -0.16
C HIS A 119 -10.50 7.35 -1.22
N LYS A 120 -11.79 7.17 -0.94
CA LYS A 120 -12.90 7.60 -1.80
C LYS A 120 -12.87 9.11 -2.05
N ALA A 121 -12.73 9.92 -1.01
CA ALA A 121 -12.63 11.38 -1.15
C ALA A 121 -11.42 11.78 -2.01
N THR A 122 -10.29 11.07 -1.88
CA THR A 122 -9.12 11.29 -2.73
C THR A 122 -9.40 10.91 -4.19
N GLU A 123 -10.06 9.77 -4.43
CA GLU A 123 -10.47 9.39 -5.79
C GLU A 123 -11.39 10.44 -6.44
N GLU A 124 -12.34 10.98 -5.68
CA GLU A 124 -13.22 12.06 -6.14
C GLU A 124 -12.44 13.32 -6.51
N ILE A 125 -11.45 13.72 -5.70
CA ILE A 125 -10.55 14.86 -5.99
C ILE A 125 -9.75 14.61 -7.27
N VAL A 126 -9.18 13.41 -7.43
CA VAL A 126 -8.44 13.05 -8.63
C VAL A 126 -9.35 13.09 -9.86
N ARG A 127 -10.56 12.53 -9.80
CA ARG A 127 -11.53 12.58 -10.91
C ARG A 127 -11.89 14.02 -11.28
N ALA A 128 -12.13 14.87 -10.28
CA ALA A 128 -12.47 16.28 -10.49
C ALA A 128 -11.31 17.12 -11.04
N SER A 129 -10.05 16.67 -10.90
CA SER A 129 -8.87 17.39 -11.36
C SER A 129 -8.71 17.48 -12.88
N GLY A 130 -9.36 16.57 -13.63
CA GLY A 130 -9.19 16.44 -15.08
C GLY A 130 -7.87 15.82 -15.54
N LEU A 131 -6.97 15.43 -14.62
CA LEU A 131 -5.77 14.66 -14.96
C LEU A 131 -6.16 13.26 -15.48
N PRO A 132 -5.47 12.72 -16.50
CA PRO A 132 -5.52 11.29 -16.74
C PRO A 132 -5.02 10.55 -15.50
N PHE A 133 -5.78 9.57 -15.04
CA PHE A 133 -5.52 8.89 -13.77
C PHE A 133 -5.63 7.38 -13.88
N VAL A 134 -5.14 6.69 -12.87
CA VAL A 134 -5.33 5.26 -12.64
C VAL A 134 -5.41 5.00 -11.14
N PHE A 135 -6.41 4.22 -10.72
CA PHE A 135 -6.56 3.83 -9.33
C PHE A 135 -6.05 2.42 -9.12
N LEU A 136 -5.05 2.31 -8.24
CA LEU A 136 -4.49 1.07 -7.75
C LEU A 136 -5.15 0.81 -6.40
N ARG A 137 -6.33 0.18 -6.42
CA ARG A 137 -7.07 -0.15 -5.19
C ARG A 137 -6.42 -1.36 -4.55
N ASN A 138 -5.39 -1.10 -3.75
CA ASN A 138 -4.63 -2.12 -3.06
C ASN A 138 -5.51 -2.77 -2.00
N GLY A 139 -5.49 -4.11 -1.96
CA GLY A 139 -5.98 -4.89 -0.84
C GLY A 139 -5.02 -4.83 0.34
N TRP A 140 -4.97 -5.94 1.08
CA TRP A 140 -4.14 -6.01 2.29
C TRP A 140 -2.71 -6.44 1.96
N TYR A 141 -1.76 -5.98 2.77
CA TYR A 141 -0.36 -6.40 2.69
C TYR A 141 -0.14 -7.63 3.58
N LEU A 142 0.52 -8.67 3.06
CA LEU A 142 0.94 -9.84 3.85
C LEU A 142 1.77 -9.43 5.07
N GLU A 143 2.61 -8.42 4.88
CA GLU A 143 3.50 -7.86 5.89
C GLU A 143 2.76 -7.13 7.03
N ASN A 144 1.43 -6.94 6.95
CA ASN A 144 0.65 -6.39 8.07
C ASN A 144 0.48 -7.40 9.22
N TYR A 145 0.66 -8.70 8.99
CA TYR A 145 0.37 -9.75 9.99
C TYR A 145 1.54 -10.09 10.95
N ASN A 146 2.68 -9.41 10.84
CA ASN A 146 3.85 -9.55 11.73
C ASN A 146 4.15 -10.99 12.20
N VAL A 147 4.53 -11.85 11.26
CA VAL A 147 4.84 -13.27 11.51
C VAL A 147 5.86 -13.50 12.64
N PRO A 148 6.98 -12.75 12.75
CA PRO A 148 7.91 -12.91 13.87
C PRO A 148 7.24 -12.73 15.24
N GLN A 149 6.34 -11.75 15.36
CA GLN A 149 5.60 -11.50 16.59
C GLN A 149 4.63 -12.65 16.89
N ALA A 150 3.97 -13.21 15.88
CA ALA A 150 3.08 -14.36 16.06
C ALA A 150 3.82 -15.59 16.58
N VAL A 151 5.05 -15.84 16.10
CA VAL A 151 5.93 -16.90 16.63
C VAL A 151 6.32 -16.61 18.08
N GLN A 152 6.73 -15.38 18.37
CA GLN A 152 7.15 -14.98 19.73
C GLN A 152 6.05 -15.17 20.78
N PHE A 153 4.80 -14.85 20.44
CA PHE A 153 3.66 -14.93 21.35
C PHE A 153 2.85 -16.23 21.23
N GLY A 154 3.16 -17.09 20.26
CA GLY A 154 2.43 -18.33 20.01
C GLY A 154 1.02 -18.14 19.44
N ALA A 155 0.72 -16.95 18.93
CA ALA A 155 -0.62 -16.62 18.42
C ALA A 155 -0.59 -15.60 17.29
N VAL A 156 -1.37 -15.87 16.24
CA VAL A 156 -1.90 -14.81 15.38
C VAL A 156 -3.20 -14.35 16.03
N ALA A 157 -3.20 -13.18 16.64
CA ALA A 157 -4.38 -12.66 17.30
C ALA A 157 -5.11 -11.64 16.40
N GLY A 158 -6.44 -11.65 16.42
CA GLY A 158 -7.25 -10.81 15.54
C GLY A 158 -8.75 -10.89 15.81
N SER A 159 -9.53 -10.10 15.09
CA SER A 159 -11.00 -10.05 15.16
C SER A 159 -11.68 -10.45 13.84
N ALA A 160 -10.94 -11.09 12.94
CA ALA A 160 -11.40 -11.42 11.59
C ALA A 160 -12.29 -12.66 11.44
N GLY A 161 -12.55 -13.41 12.51
CA GLY A 161 -13.34 -14.64 12.48
C GLY A 161 -12.86 -15.60 11.38
N GLU A 162 -13.80 -16.06 10.56
CA GLU A 162 -13.55 -16.90 9.38
C GLU A 162 -13.43 -16.10 8.07
N GLY A 163 -13.28 -14.77 8.18
CA GLY A 163 -13.07 -13.89 7.04
C GLY A 163 -11.86 -14.30 6.22
N ARG A 164 -11.98 -14.18 4.89
CA ARG A 164 -10.90 -14.50 3.95
C ARG A 164 -10.29 -13.21 3.40
N VAL A 165 -8.98 -13.06 3.52
CA VAL A 165 -8.23 -11.92 3.00
C VAL A 165 -7.53 -12.29 1.70
N SER A 166 -7.74 -11.51 0.63
CA SER A 166 -6.96 -11.61 -0.61
C SER A 166 -5.68 -10.77 -0.48
N ALA A 167 -4.84 -11.05 0.51
CA ALA A 167 -3.60 -10.29 0.76
C ALA A 167 -2.53 -10.63 -0.28
N ALA A 168 -1.65 -9.67 -0.57
CA ALA A 168 -0.46 -9.87 -1.41
C ALA A 168 0.74 -9.16 -0.81
N SER A 169 1.95 -9.46 -1.29
CA SER A 169 3.16 -8.81 -0.79
C SER A 169 3.20 -7.34 -1.23
N ARG A 170 3.85 -6.46 -0.45
CA ARG A 170 4.14 -5.08 -0.90
C ARG A 170 4.94 -5.08 -2.20
N ALA A 171 5.76 -6.10 -2.43
CA ALA A 171 6.51 -6.27 -3.66
C ALA A 171 5.59 -6.49 -4.89
N ASP A 172 4.51 -7.27 -4.74
CA ASP A 172 3.53 -7.45 -5.82
C ASP A 172 2.81 -6.14 -6.14
N TYR A 173 2.33 -5.41 -5.12
CA TYR A 173 1.67 -4.12 -5.33
C TYR A 173 2.61 -3.06 -5.91
N ALA A 174 3.89 -3.07 -5.50
CA ALA A 174 4.92 -2.20 -6.06
C ALA A 174 5.22 -2.52 -7.54
N GLU A 175 5.26 -3.80 -7.91
CA GLU A 175 5.41 -4.22 -9.31
C GLU A 175 4.22 -3.76 -10.15
N ALA A 176 2.99 -3.88 -9.63
CA ALA A 176 1.79 -3.35 -10.29
C ALA A 176 1.86 -1.84 -10.51
N ALA A 177 2.29 -1.08 -9.50
CA ALA A 177 2.50 0.36 -9.64
C ALA A 177 3.59 0.68 -10.68
N ALA A 178 4.69 -0.08 -10.69
CA ALA A 178 5.77 0.11 -11.65
C ALA A 178 5.36 -0.20 -13.09
N VAL A 179 4.56 -1.26 -13.33
CA VAL A 179 3.96 -1.57 -14.64
C VAL A 179 3.13 -0.38 -15.11
N VAL A 180 2.22 0.10 -14.27
CA VAL A 180 1.29 1.19 -14.60
C VAL A 180 2.01 2.51 -14.92
N LEU A 181 3.16 2.76 -14.29
CA LEU A 181 3.95 3.96 -14.55
C LEU A 181 4.88 3.82 -15.77
N ALA A 182 5.32 2.61 -16.10
CA ALA A 182 6.28 2.37 -17.17
C ALA A 182 5.62 2.03 -18.52
N GLU A 183 4.39 1.53 -18.52
CA GLU A 183 3.66 1.08 -19.71
C GLU A 183 2.48 2.01 -20.07
N PRO A 184 2.11 2.13 -21.35
CA PRO A 184 0.91 2.86 -21.78
C PRO A 184 -0.38 2.03 -21.64
N GLY A 185 -1.55 2.69 -21.67
CA GLY A 185 -2.84 2.01 -21.80
C GLY A 185 -3.59 1.74 -20.49
N HIS A 186 -3.10 2.29 -19.38
CA HIS A 186 -3.70 2.17 -18.05
C HIS A 186 -4.57 3.37 -17.67
N GLU A 187 -4.68 4.39 -18.53
CA GLU A 187 -5.45 5.59 -18.28
C GLU A 187 -6.93 5.26 -18.05
N SER A 188 -7.52 5.93 -17.05
CA SER A 188 -8.91 5.74 -16.58
C SER A 188 -9.24 4.34 -16.06
N LYS A 189 -8.24 3.49 -15.80
CA LYS A 189 -8.45 2.18 -15.18
C LYS A 189 -8.59 2.29 -13.67
N VAL A 190 -9.42 1.42 -13.11
CA VAL A 190 -9.54 1.15 -11.68
C VAL A 190 -9.22 -0.33 -11.51
N TYR A 191 -8.09 -0.64 -10.89
CA TYR A 191 -7.65 -2.00 -10.64
C TYR A 191 -7.95 -2.38 -9.19
N GLU A 192 -8.67 -3.48 -9.00
CA GLU A 192 -8.94 -4.06 -7.69
C GLU A 192 -7.87 -5.12 -7.39
N LEU A 193 -6.81 -4.70 -6.70
CA LEU A 193 -5.58 -5.47 -6.57
C LEU A 193 -5.62 -6.31 -5.28
N GLY A 194 -5.54 -7.63 -5.41
CA GLY A 194 -5.42 -8.56 -4.29
C GLY A 194 -4.72 -9.84 -4.70
N GLY A 195 -4.30 -10.63 -3.72
CA GLY A 195 -3.67 -11.93 -3.93
C GLY A 195 -4.58 -12.91 -4.67
N ASP A 196 -3.98 -13.79 -5.47
CA ASP A 196 -4.68 -14.84 -6.20
C ASP A 196 -5.35 -15.86 -5.29
N GLN A 197 -4.83 -16.02 -4.06
CA GLN A 197 -5.31 -16.97 -3.07
C GLN A 197 -5.70 -16.21 -1.80
N ALA A 198 -6.99 -16.20 -1.50
CA ALA A 198 -7.49 -15.67 -0.24
C ALA A 198 -7.32 -16.69 0.89
N PHE A 199 -7.01 -16.25 2.11
CA PHE A 199 -6.81 -17.13 3.27
C PHE A 199 -7.47 -16.59 4.54
N THR A 200 -7.72 -17.45 5.53
CA THR A 200 -8.17 -17.06 6.89
C THR A 200 -6.99 -16.82 7.82
N LEU A 201 -7.19 -16.10 8.93
CA LEU A 201 -6.14 -15.96 9.94
C LEU A 201 -5.77 -17.29 10.61
N ALA A 202 -6.68 -18.26 10.63
CA ALA A 202 -6.40 -19.65 11.03
C ALA A 202 -5.46 -20.36 10.05
N GLU A 203 -5.67 -20.20 8.73
CA GLU A 203 -4.77 -20.73 7.70
C GLU A 203 -3.38 -20.07 7.78
N LEU A 204 -3.31 -18.76 8.05
CA LEU A 204 -2.05 -18.06 8.32
C LEU A 204 -1.33 -18.65 9.55
N ALA A 205 -2.03 -18.81 10.68
CA ALA A 205 -1.44 -19.37 11.90
C ALA A 205 -0.90 -20.79 11.67
N ALA A 206 -1.66 -21.62 10.94
CA ALA A 206 -1.25 -22.97 10.57
C ALA A 206 0.01 -22.97 9.70
N GLU A 207 0.12 -22.05 8.72
CA GLU A 207 1.30 -21.91 7.87
C GLU A 207 2.53 -21.43 8.67
N VAL A 208 2.35 -20.47 9.58
CA VAL A 208 3.43 -20.01 10.49
C VAL A 208 3.91 -21.16 11.37
N GLN A 209 3.00 -21.93 11.97
CA GLN A 209 3.34 -23.10 12.79
C GLN A 209 4.12 -24.14 11.96
N ALA A 210 3.64 -24.44 10.74
CA ALA A 210 4.26 -25.43 9.87
C ALA A 210 5.70 -25.07 9.48
N GLN A 211 5.99 -23.79 9.22
CA GLN A 211 7.33 -23.36 8.81
C GLN A 211 8.28 -23.03 9.97
N SER A 212 7.76 -22.49 11.08
CA SER A 212 8.60 -22.12 12.24
C SER A 212 8.90 -23.30 13.17
N GLY A 213 8.03 -24.32 13.18
CA GLY A 213 8.07 -25.41 14.16
C GLY A 213 7.63 -25.00 15.57
N CYS A 214 7.25 -23.74 15.79
CA CYS A 214 6.72 -23.24 17.06
C CYS A 214 5.20 -23.39 17.10
N PRO A 215 4.59 -23.69 18.27
CA PRO A 215 3.14 -23.75 18.39
C PRO A 215 2.55 -22.34 18.18
N VAL A 216 1.78 -22.17 17.11
CA VAL A 216 1.12 -20.90 16.76
C VAL A 216 -0.35 -21.20 16.40
N THR A 217 -1.27 -20.50 17.05
CA THR A 217 -2.71 -20.67 16.82
C THR A 217 -3.36 -19.34 16.44
N TYR A 218 -4.51 -19.39 15.76
CA TYR A 218 -5.33 -18.20 15.61
C TYR A 218 -6.14 -17.95 16.88
N GLN A 219 -5.98 -16.76 17.47
CA GLN A 219 -6.73 -16.32 18.63
C GLN A 219 -7.73 -15.24 18.21
N HIS A 220 -8.98 -15.66 18.01
CA HIS A 220 -10.07 -14.73 17.79
C HIS A 220 -10.41 -13.97 19.08
N LEU A 221 -10.50 -12.64 18.97
CA LEU A 221 -10.83 -11.74 20.08
C LEU A 221 -11.97 -10.80 19.65
N PRO A 222 -12.85 -10.40 20.59
CA PRO A 222 -13.73 -9.25 20.36
C PRO A 222 -12.92 -8.01 19.99
N GLN A 223 -13.49 -7.14 19.14
CA GLN A 223 -12.81 -5.95 18.59
C GLN A 223 -12.09 -5.10 19.67
N ASP A 224 -12.80 -4.76 20.75
CA ASP A 224 -12.24 -3.95 21.84
C ASP A 224 -11.08 -4.64 22.57
N ALA A 225 -11.14 -5.97 22.69
CA ALA A 225 -10.08 -6.76 23.30
C ALA A 225 -8.85 -6.84 22.39
N TYR A 226 -9.06 -6.98 21.08
CA TYR A 226 -7.98 -6.95 20.09
C TYR A 226 -7.29 -5.57 20.06
N ALA A 227 -8.06 -4.48 19.99
CA ALA A 227 -7.53 -3.11 20.09
C ALA A 227 -6.76 -2.88 21.40
N GLY A 228 -7.32 -3.34 22.53
CA GLY A 228 -6.67 -3.26 23.85
C GLY A 228 -5.32 -3.98 23.89
N MET A 229 -5.25 -5.18 23.32
CA MET A 229 -4.00 -5.94 23.22
C MET A 229 -2.96 -5.24 22.32
N LEU A 230 -3.36 -4.72 21.15
CA LEU A 230 -2.45 -3.98 20.26
C LEU A 230 -1.83 -2.77 20.99
N ARG A 231 -2.64 -2.03 21.76
CA ARG A 231 -2.15 -0.92 22.60
C ARG A 231 -1.18 -1.41 23.67
N SER A 232 -1.42 -2.57 24.28
CA SER A 232 -0.54 -3.13 25.33
C SER A 232 0.85 -3.49 24.83
N VAL A 233 1.00 -3.78 23.53
CA VAL A 233 2.29 -4.06 22.87
C VAL A 233 2.88 -2.82 22.18
N GLY A 234 2.37 -1.63 22.49
CA GLY A 234 2.95 -0.34 22.06
C GLY A 234 2.42 0.21 20.75
N VAL A 235 1.38 -0.37 20.15
CA VAL A 235 0.71 0.21 18.97
C VAL A 235 -0.04 1.48 19.39
N PRO A 236 0.15 2.63 18.72
CA PRO A 236 -0.59 3.86 19.03
C PRO A 236 -2.11 3.64 18.96
N GLY A 237 -2.86 4.28 19.87
CA GLY A 237 -4.31 4.03 20.04
C GLY A 237 -5.13 4.10 18.76
N VAL A 238 -4.97 5.16 17.97
CA VAL A 238 -5.67 5.34 16.69
C VAL A 238 -5.34 4.24 15.68
N VAL A 239 -4.08 3.77 15.66
CA VAL A 239 -3.65 2.68 14.77
C VAL A 239 -4.21 1.35 15.24
N ALA A 240 -4.24 1.10 16.55
CA ALA A 240 -4.83 -0.11 17.12
C ALA A 240 -6.32 -0.21 16.82
N ASP A 241 -7.06 0.90 16.93
CA ASP A 241 -8.49 0.94 16.64
C ASP A 241 -8.78 0.71 15.16
N MET A 242 -7.97 1.29 14.27
CA MET A 242 -8.06 1.08 12.84
C MET A 242 -7.76 -0.37 12.44
N LEU A 243 -6.74 -0.99 13.04
CA LEU A 243 -6.42 -2.39 12.78
C LEU A 243 -7.54 -3.32 13.26
N ALA A 244 -8.13 -3.02 14.43
CA ALA A 244 -9.24 -3.81 14.96
C ALA A 244 -10.53 -3.66 14.15
N ASP A 245 -10.86 -2.45 13.68
CA ASP A 245 -11.93 -2.25 12.70
C ASP A 245 -11.66 -3.04 11.42
N SER A 246 -10.44 -2.93 10.86
CA SER A 246 -10.07 -3.63 9.63
C SER A 246 -10.27 -5.14 9.72
N ASP A 247 -9.95 -5.75 10.86
CA ASP A 247 -10.20 -7.17 11.11
C ASP A 247 -11.71 -7.51 11.15
N VAL A 248 -12.54 -6.71 11.83
CA VAL A 248 -14.00 -6.90 11.82
C VAL A 248 -14.57 -6.77 10.40
N GLN A 249 -14.02 -5.87 9.59
CA GLN A 249 -14.42 -5.74 8.19
C GLN A 249 -13.88 -6.88 7.32
N LEU A 250 -12.72 -7.44 7.64
CA LEU A 250 -12.20 -8.68 7.04
C LEU A 250 -13.19 -9.83 7.25
N GLU A 251 -13.73 -9.99 8.47
CA GLU A 251 -14.78 -10.97 8.77
C GLU A 251 -16.00 -10.83 7.84
N ARG A 252 -16.34 -9.59 7.48
CA ARG A 252 -17.44 -9.26 6.55
C ARG A 252 -17.06 -9.39 5.07
N GLY A 253 -15.83 -9.80 4.76
CA GLY A 253 -15.35 -9.98 3.40
C GLY A 253 -14.91 -8.69 2.71
N GLU A 254 -14.60 -7.64 3.48
CA GLU A 254 -14.16 -6.34 2.93
C GLU A 254 -12.78 -6.37 2.28
N LEU A 255 -11.92 -7.31 2.69
CA LEU A 255 -10.59 -7.50 2.12
C LEU A 255 -10.51 -8.72 1.18
N HIS A 256 -11.66 -9.24 0.74
CA HIS A 256 -11.75 -10.28 -0.27
C HIS A 256 -12.02 -9.70 -1.66
N THR A 257 -11.28 -10.17 -2.66
CA THR A 257 -11.51 -9.91 -4.08
C THR A 257 -11.21 -11.14 -4.92
N ASN A 258 -11.96 -11.29 -6.02
CA ASN A 258 -11.75 -12.31 -7.06
C ASN A 258 -11.27 -11.68 -8.39
N SER A 259 -10.82 -10.43 -8.38
CA SER A 259 -10.51 -9.71 -9.61
C SER A 259 -9.37 -10.36 -10.41
N HIS A 260 -8.34 -10.88 -9.74
CA HIS A 260 -7.06 -11.29 -10.36
C HIS A 260 -6.40 -10.18 -11.20
N ASP A 261 -6.74 -8.90 -10.96
CA ASP A 261 -6.08 -7.78 -11.63
C ASP A 261 -4.60 -7.75 -11.32
N LEU A 262 -4.21 -8.06 -10.07
CA LEU A 262 -2.83 -7.96 -9.63
C LEU A 262 -1.92 -8.93 -10.41
N SER A 263 -2.24 -10.22 -10.46
CA SER A 263 -1.45 -11.22 -11.18
C SER A 263 -1.43 -10.98 -12.70
N ARG A 264 -2.56 -10.56 -13.28
CA ARG A 264 -2.61 -10.17 -14.70
C ARG A 264 -1.71 -8.97 -14.99
N LEU A 265 -1.73 -7.96 -14.12
CA LEU A 265 -0.97 -6.73 -14.30
C LEU A 265 0.55 -6.96 -14.13
N ILE A 266 0.96 -7.77 -13.16
CA ILE A 266 2.39 -8.07 -12.94
C ILE A 266 2.92 -9.23 -13.82
N GLY A 267 2.04 -9.88 -14.60
CA GLY A 267 2.41 -10.94 -15.55
C GLY A 267 2.84 -12.27 -14.94
N ARG A 268 2.53 -12.50 -13.66
CA ARG A 268 2.84 -13.73 -12.92
C ARG A 268 1.86 -13.92 -11.75
N PRO A 269 1.75 -15.13 -11.17
CA PRO A 269 1.03 -15.32 -9.91
C PRO A 269 1.55 -14.38 -8.81
N THR A 270 0.64 -13.92 -7.95
CA THR A 270 1.01 -13.17 -6.73
C THR A 270 1.76 -14.05 -5.75
N THR A 271 2.60 -13.47 -4.89
CA THR A 271 3.34 -14.22 -3.85
C THR A 271 2.37 -15.04 -2.99
N PRO A 272 2.48 -16.38 -2.98
CA PRO A 272 1.65 -17.23 -2.14
C PRO A 272 1.88 -16.96 -0.64
N LEU A 273 0.88 -17.23 0.18
CA LEU A 273 0.97 -17.13 1.65
C LEU A 273 2.23 -17.80 2.21
N ALA A 274 2.51 -19.03 1.77
CA ALA A 274 3.66 -19.81 2.20
C ALA A 274 5.01 -19.10 1.91
N GLU A 275 5.14 -18.41 0.77
CA GLU A 275 6.36 -17.66 0.46
C GLU A 275 6.45 -16.38 1.30
N GLY A 276 5.33 -15.70 1.54
CA GLY A 276 5.27 -14.54 2.44
C GLY A 276 5.67 -14.89 3.87
N VAL A 277 5.16 -16.01 4.40
CA VAL A 277 5.55 -16.53 5.72
C VAL A 277 7.03 -16.89 5.76
N ARG A 278 7.53 -17.60 4.75
CA ARG A 278 8.95 -17.96 4.66
C ARG A 278 9.86 -16.75 4.71
N ALA A 279 9.55 -15.73 3.91
CA ALA A 279 10.32 -14.51 3.85
C ALA A 279 10.30 -13.75 5.18
N ALA A 280 9.19 -13.77 5.91
CA ALA A 280 9.07 -13.11 7.20
C ALA A 280 9.75 -13.86 8.36
N LEU A 281 10.05 -15.15 8.20
CA LEU A 281 10.81 -15.97 9.16
C LEU A 281 12.32 -15.96 8.92
N SER A 282 12.78 -15.43 7.78
CA SER A 282 14.18 -15.39 7.36
C SER A 282 14.93 -14.22 8.00
#